data_AF-A0A5E4PTJ4-F1
#
_entry.id   AF-A0A5E4PTJ4-F1
#
_cell.length_a   1.000
_cell.length_b   1.000
_cell.length_c   1.000
_cell.angle_alpha   90.00
_cell.angle_beta   90.00
_cell.angle_gamma   90.00
#
_symmetry.space_group_name_H-M   'P 1'
#
loop_
_entity.id
_entity.type
_entity.pdbx_description
1 polymer ?
#
loop_
_entity_poly.entity_id
_entity_poly.type
_entity_poly.pdbx_seq_one_letter_code
_entity_poly.pdbx_strand_id
1 'polypeptide(L)'
;MIVSYKFGVVGMLAGACGVPLAPPATYVMIFLGMLTLNLTWSVVADIVLYVVIPPRRSTAEAFQILISHMFGDAGSPYLVGVISEALKRYYSFAPEETPSQAVQFRSLQYALFVTCFVEVAGAVFFLITALYIVRDKQKVDRAIAEAAAQQTEPSHSNATKVAAAE
;
A
#
# COMPACT_ATOMS: atom_id res chain seq x y z
N MET A 1 3.65 10.05 13.09
CA MET A 1 4.58 9.71 14.20
C MET A 1 3.88 9.58 15.57
N ILE A 2 2.96 10.48 15.96
CA ILE A 2 2.19 10.36 17.22
C ILE A 2 1.06 9.30 17.17
N VAL A 3 0.60 8.93 15.97
CA VAL A 3 -0.49 7.94 15.78
C VAL A 3 0.04 6.50 15.86
N SER A 4 1.23 6.20 15.31
CA SER A 4 1.80 4.84 15.31
C SER A 4 2.25 4.35 16.68
N TYR A 5 2.78 5.23 17.56
CA TYR A 5 3.13 4.86 18.94
C TYR A 5 1.89 4.49 19.77
N LYS A 6 0.76 5.18 19.53
CA LYS A 6 -0.51 4.85 20.18
C LYS A 6 -1.14 3.58 19.60
N PHE A 7 -1.02 3.33 18.30
CA PHE A 7 -1.56 2.13 17.66
C PHE A 7 -0.83 0.85 18.10
N GLY A 8 0.49 0.89 18.25
CA GLY A 8 1.29 -0.27 18.71
C GLY A 8 1.03 -0.67 20.16
N VAL A 9 0.90 0.31 21.06
CA VAL A 9 0.61 0.05 22.48
C VAL A 9 -0.85 -0.40 22.68
N VAL A 10 -1.79 0.14 21.89
CA VAL A 10 -3.21 -0.27 21.92
C VAL A 10 -3.41 -1.66 21.32
N GLY A 11 -2.68 -2.03 20.27
CA GLY A 11 -2.70 -3.39 19.72
C GLY A 11 -2.15 -4.44 20.69
N MET A 12 -1.08 -4.12 21.42
CA MET A 12 -0.53 -4.99 22.47
C MET A 12 -1.47 -5.14 23.68
N LEU A 13 -2.13 -4.06 24.12
CA LEU A 13 -3.10 -4.12 25.21
C LEU A 13 -4.41 -4.82 24.80
N ALA A 14 -4.87 -4.64 23.55
CA ALA A 14 -6.03 -5.36 23.01
C ALA A 14 -5.77 -6.86 22.85
N GLY A 15 -4.53 -7.26 22.49
CA GLY A 15 -4.13 -8.67 22.45
C GLY A 15 -4.04 -9.32 23.84
N ALA A 16 -3.59 -8.59 24.86
CA ALA A 16 -3.46 -9.08 26.22
C ALA A 16 -4.78 -9.06 27.02
N CYS A 17 -5.66 -8.07 26.78
CA CYS A 17 -6.95 -7.92 27.46
C CYS A 17 -8.15 -8.45 26.65
N GLY A 18 -8.02 -8.75 25.36
CA GLY A 18 -9.12 -9.19 24.50
C GLY A 18 -9.63 -10.61 24.77
N VAL A 19 -8.89 -11.40 25.56
CA VAL A 19 -9.34 -12.75 25.95
C VAL A 19 -10.33 -12.70 27.14
N PRO A 20 -10.26 -11.73 28.09
CA PRO A 20 -11.31 -11.63 29.11
C PRO A 20 -12.02 -10.26 29.27
N LEU A 21 -11.67 -9.17 28.57
CA LEU A 21 -12.23 -7.84 28.85
C LEU A 21 -12.75 -7.09 27.59
N ALA A 22 -14.08 -7.04 27.49
CA ALA A 22 -14.92 -6.15 26.67
C ALA A 22 -14.91 -6.35 25.13
N PRO A 23 -15.86 -7.17 24.59
CA PRO A 23 -16.15 -7.28 23.14
C PRO A 23 -16.24 -5.95 22.36
N PRO A 24 -16.77 -4.83 22.91
CA PRO A 24 -16.93 -3.58 22.16
C PRO A 24 -15.61 -2.98 21.66
N ALA A 25 -14.53 -3.04 22.44
CA ALA A 25 -13.26 -2.42 22.07
C ALA A 25 -12.63 -3.09 20.84
N THR A 26 -12.70 -4.42 20.77
CA THR A 26 -12.25 -5.20 19.62
C THR A 26 -13.05 -4.85 18.36
N TYR A 27 -14.39 -4.74 18.46
CA TYR A 27 -15.23 -4.34 17.32
C TYR A 27 -14.95 -2.92 16.84
N VAL A 28 -14.70 -1.98 17.76
CA VAL A 28 -14.32 -0.60 17.39
C VAL A 28 -12.96 -0.58 16.69
N MET A 29 -11.99 -1.37 17.14
CA MET A 29 -10.68 -1.47 16.49
C MET A 29 -10.77 -2.13 15.11
N ILE A 30 -11.58 -3.19 14.95
CA ILE A 30 -11.84 -3.81 13.65
C ILE A 30 -12.52 -2.82 12.71
N PHE A 31 -13.54 -2.09 13.19
CA PHE A 31 -14.22 -1.06 12.40
C PHE A 31 -13.27 0.04 11.95
N LEU A 32 -12.45 0.57 12.87
CA LEU A 32 -11.46 1.59 12.55
C LEU A 32 -10.43 1.07 11.55
N GLY A 33 -9.92 -0.15 11.74
CA GLY A 33 -8.98 -0.80 10.83
C GLY A 33 -9.57 -0.95 9.42
N MET A 34 -10.81 -1.41 9.31
CA MET A 34 -11.51 -1.53 8.04
C MET A 34 -11.74 -0.16 7.38
N LEU A 35 -12.12 0.86 8.16
CA LEU A 35 -12.28 2.22 7.67
C LEU A 35 -10.97 2.78 7.11
N THR A 36 -9.86 2.64 7.85
CA THR A 36 -8.53 3.12 7.40
C THR A 36 -8.02 2.36 6.18
N LEU A 37 -8.34 1.07 6.06
CA LEU A 37 -7.99 0.27 4.88
C LEU A 37 -8.73 0.79 3.64
N ASN A 38 -10.04 1.03 3.74
CA ASN A 38 -10.82 1.62 2.64
C ASN A 38 -10.37 3.04 2.28
N LEU A 39 -9.95 3.85 3.26
CA LEU A 39 -9.44 5.20 3.00
C LEU A 39 -8.12 5.16 2.21
N THR A 40 -7.25 4.20 2.49
CA THR A 40 -5.95 4.06 1.80
C THR A 40 -6.14 3.84 0.30
N TRP A 41 -7.16 3.08 -0.10
CA TRP A 41 -7.50 2.89 -1.52
C TRP A 41 -7.79 4.22 -2.23
N SER A 42 -8.57 5.10 -1.60
CA SER A 42 -8.89 6.41 -2.16
C SER A 42 -7.67 7.33 -2.23
N VAL A 43 -6.83 7.34 -1.20
CA VAL A 43 -5.64 8.21 -1.15
C VAL A 43 -4.60 7.79 -2.19
N VAL A 44 -4.37 6.49 -2.35
CA VAL A 44 -3.41 5.99 -3.35
C VAL A 44 -3.84 6.35 -4.78
N ALA A 45 -5.14 6.25 -5.08
CA ALA A 45 -5.67 6.64 -6.39
C ALA A 45 -5.45 8.14 -6.68
N ASP A 46 -5.69 9.02 -5.71
CA ASP A 46 -5.47 10.46 -5.86
C ASP A 46 -3.98 10.79 -6.08
N ILE A 47 -3.08 10.15 -5.32
CA ILE A 47 -1.63 10.32 -5.48
C ILE A 47 -1.18 9.92 -6.89
N VAL A 48 -1.68 8.81 -7.44
CA VAL A 48 -1.33 8.36 -8.80
C VAL A 48 -1.78 9.38 -9.84
N LEU A 49 -2.99 9.90 -9.74
CA LEU A 49 -3.49 10.92 -10.68
C LEU A 49 -2.70 12.24 -10.59
N TYR A 50 -2.19 12.55 -9.39
CA TYR A 50 -1.41 13.76 -9.12
C TYR A 50 0.00 13.72 -9.72
N VAL A 51 0.65 12.54 -9.77
CA VAL A 51 2.04 12.40 -10.27
C VAL A 51 2.15 11.79 -11.67
N VAL A 52 1.03 11.56 -12.35
CA VAL A 52 0.99 10.96 -13.69
C VAL A 52 0.32 11.90 -14.70
N ILE A 53 0.94 12.04 -15.88
CA ILE A 53 0.45 12.86 -16.99
C ILE A 53 -0.87 12.29 -17.54
N PRO A 54 -1.89 13.12 -17.85
CA PRO A 54 -3.24 12.67 -18.20
C PRO A 54 -3.38 11.48 -19.17
N PRO A 55 -2.66 11.40 -20.31
CA PRO A 55 -2.86 10.34 -21.31
C PRO A 55 -2.50 8.93 -20.83
N ARG A 56 -1.70 8.81 -19.76
CA ARG A 56 -1.19 7.52 -19.24
C ARG A 56 -1.69 7.19 -17.82
N ARG A 57 -2.66 7.96 -17.30
CA ARG A 57 -3.19 7.79 -15.94
C ARG A 57 -3.88 6.44 -15.74
N SER A 58 -4.70 6.00 -16.69
CA SER A 58 -5.41 4.72 -16.59
C SER A 58 -4.48 3.51 -16.51
N THR A 59 -3.38 3.52 -17.27
CA THR A 59 -2.37 2.47 -17.19
C THR A 59 -1.63 2.48 -15.85
N ALA A 60 -1.33 3.66 -15.29
CA ALA A 60 -0.67 3.77 -13.99
C ALA A 60 -1.55 3.28 -12.84
N GLU A 61 -2.84 3.62 -12.87
CA GLU A 61 -3.84 3.11 -11.93
C GLU A 61 -3.97 1.58 -12.04
N ALA A 62 -4.06 1.06 -13.27
CA ALA A 62 -4.12 -0.38 -13.51
C ALA A 62 -2.90 -1.13 -12.98
N PHE A 63 -1.68 -0.60 -13.17
CA PHE A 63 -0.46 -1.19 -12.61
C PHE A 63 -0.45 -1.16 -11.08
N GLN A 64 -0.87 -0.04 -10.48
CA GLN A 64 -0.95 0.09 -9.02
C GLN A 64 -1.92 -0.93 -8.43
N ILE A 65 -3.09 -1.11 -9.03
CA ILE A 65 -4.09 -2.11 -8.63
C ILE A 65 -3.52 -3.53 -8.83
N LEU A 66 -2.92 -3.82 -10.00
CA LEU A 66 -2.33 -5.12 -10.32
C LEU A 66 -1.28 -5.55 -9.29
N ILE A 67 -0.33 -4.67 -8.99
CA ILE A 67 0.75 -4.95 -8.03
C ILE A 67 0.17 -5.11 -6.62
N SER A 68 -0.78 -4.25 -6.24
CA SER A 68 -1.40 -4.30 -4.91
C SER A 68 -2.20 -5.59 -4.69
N HIS A 69 -2.95 -6.06 -5.68
CA HIS A 69 -3.64 -7.36 -5.57
C HIS A 69 -2.69 -8.55 -5.64
N MET A 70 -1.68 -8.50 -6.50
CA MET A 70 -0.74 -9.60 -6.64
C MET A 70 0.07 -9.83 -5.35
N PHE A 71 0.57 -8.77 -4.72
CA PHE A 71 1.33 -8.90 -3.47
C PHE A 71 0.45 -8.89 -2.21
N GLY A 72 -0.64 -8.12 -2.23
CA GLY A 72 -1.59 -8.03 -1.12
C GLY A 72 -2.45 -9.29 -1.02
N ASP A 73 -3.38 -9.46 -1.96
CA ASP A 73 -4.40 -10.51 -1.87
C ASP A 73 -3.83 -11.90 -2.15
N ALA A 74 -2.95 -12.04 -3.14
CA ALA A 74 -2.34 -13.33 -3.47
C ALA A 74 -1.04 -13.61 -2.68
N GLY A 75 -0.25 -12.58 -2.40
CA GLY A 75 1.04 -12.73 -1.70
C GLY A 75 0.91 -12.87 -0.18
N SER A 76 -0.05 -12.20 0.47
CA SER A 76 -0.15 -12.22 1.94
C SER A 76 -0.51 -13.58 2.54
N PRO A 77 -1.43 -14.41 1.97
CA PRO A 77 -1.72 -15.73 2.52
C PRO A 77 -0.52 -16.67 2.39
N TYR A 78 0.26 -16.53 1.31
CA TYR A 78 1.49 -17.28 1.10
C TYR A 78 2.54 -16.94 2.17
N LEU A 79 2.76 -15.64 2.43
CA LEU A 79 3.71 -15.19 3.45
C LEU A 79 3.32 -15.70 4.86
N VAL A 80 2.04 -15.56 5.23
CA VAL A 80 1.51 -16.07 6.51
C VAL A 80 1.65 -17.59 6.60
N GLY A 81 1.39 -18.31 5.50
CA GLY A 81 1.53 -19.76 5.44
C GLY A 81 2.96 -20.24 5.68
N VAL A 82 3.95 -19.64 4.99
CA VAL A 82 5.37 -19.98 5.17
C VAL A 82 5.84 -19.70 6.59
N ILE A 83 5.44 -18.57 7.18
CA ILE A 83 5.81 -18.20 8.55
C ILE A 83 5.12 -19.12 9.57
N SER A 84 3.84 -19.43 9.37
CA SER A 84 3.09 -20.37 10.21
C SER A 84 3.75 -21.74 10.22
N GLU A 85 4.18 -22.24 9.06
CA GLU A 85 4.88 -23.51 8.93
C GLU A 85 6.27 -23.48 9.60
N ALA A 86 7.02 -22.38 9.47
CA ALA A 86 8.29 -22.20 10.16
C ALA A 86 8.12 -22.20 11.69
N LEU A 87 7.08 -21.53 12.20
CA LEU A 87 6.76 -21.49 13.64
C LEU A 87 6.33 -22.87 14.16
N LYS A 88 5.53 -23.63 13.39
CA LYS A 88 5.16 -25.00 13.76
C LYS A 88 6.40 -25.88 13.94
N ARG A 89 7.36 -25.82 13.02
CA ARG A 89 8.63 -26.59 13.12
C ARG A 89 9.48 -26.16 14.30
N TYR A 90 9.42 -24.90 14.69
CA TYR A 90 10.13 -24.38 15.86
C TYR A 90 9.52 -24.87 17.19
N TYR A 91 8.19 -24.98 17.27
CA TYR A 91 7.48 -25.39 18.48
C TYR A 91 7.25 -26.92 18.59
N SER A 92 7.33 -27.67 17.49
CA SER A 92 7.27 -29.13 17.50
C SER A 92 8.61 -29.73 17.92
N PHE A 93 8.71 -30.17 19.18
CA PHE A 93 9.90 -30.82 19.74
C PHE A 93 10.14 -32.26 19.20
N ALA A 94 9.11 -32.87 18.61
CA ALA A 94 9.15 -34.17 17.94
C ALA A 94 8.60 -34.02 16.50
N PRO A 95 9.38 -34.31 15.44
CA PRO A 95 8.95 -34.14 14.05
C PRO A 95 7.86 -35.12 13.59
N GLU A 96 7.58 -36.18 14.35
CA GLU A 96 6.70 -37.29 13.95
C GLU A 96 5.27 -37.18 14.48
N GLU A 97 5.03 -36.41 15.55
CA GLU A 97 3.69 -36.25 16.11
C GLU A 97 2.92 -35.12 15.40
N THR A 98 1.66 -35.39 15.03
CA THR A 98 0.77 -34.36 14.48
C THR A 98 0.72 -33.17 15.44
N PRO A 99 1.07 -31.94 15.01
CA PRO A 99 1.13 -30.80 15.91
C PRO A 99 -0.22 -30.58 16.56
N SER A 100 -0.24 -30.52 17.89
CA SER A 100 -1.47 -30.35 18.65
C SER A 100 -2.22 -29.09 18.19
N GLN A 101 -3.55 -29.10 18.29
CA GLN A 101 -4.40 -27.96 17.90
C GLN A 101 -3.93 -26.63 18.55
N ALA A 102 -3.36 -26.69 19.76
CA ALA A 102 -2.79 -25.54 20.44
C ALA A 102 -1.54 -24.98 19.74
N VAL A 103 -0.65 -25.84 19.22
CA VAL A 103 0.55 -25.42 18.46
C VAL A 103 0.14 -24.82 17.12
N GLN A 104 -0.86 -25.40 16.45
CA GLN A 104 -1.37 -24.87 15.17
C GLN A 104 -2.00 -23.49 15.36
N PHE A 105 -2.86 -23.33 16.37
CA PHE A 105 -3.49 -22.06 16.70
C PHE A 105 -2.46 -20.99 17.07
N ARG A 106 -1.51 -21.31 17.95
CA ARG A 106 -0.48 -20.37 18.41
C ARG A 106 0.47 -19.96 17.28
N SER A 107 0.87 -20.89 16.42
CA SER A 107 1.73 -20.60 15.26
C SER A 107 1.04 -19.68 14.26
N LEU A 108 -0.24 -19.93 13.98
CA LEU A 108 -1.03 -19.07 13.09
C LEU A 108 -1.25 -17.67 13.69
N GLN A 109 -1.55 -17.58 14.99
CA GLN A 109 -1.72 -16.30 15.67
C GLN A 109 -0.44 -15.44 15.58
N TYR A 110 0.74 -16.03 15.80
CA TYR A 110 2.01 -15.31 15.65
C TYR A 110 2.33 -14.97 14.18
N ALA A 111 1.99 -15.86 13.24
CA ALA A 111 2.16 -15.58 11.82
C ALA A 111 1.32 -14.38 11.36
N LEU A 112 0.09 -14.24 11.90
CA LEU A 112 -0.76 -13.09 11.62
C LEU A 112 -0.18 -11.79 12.18
N PHE A 113 0.52 -11.80 13.32
CA PHE A 113 1.20 -10.59 13.81
C PHE A 113 2.34 -10.10 12.91
N VAL A 114 2.93 -10.97 12.08
CA VAL A 114 3.94 -10.53 11.10
C VAL A 114 3.34 -9.58 10.07
N THR A 115 2.04 -9.70 9.77
CA THR A 115 1.36 -8.77 8.85
C THR A 115 1.42 -7.32 9.35
N CYS A 116 1.38 -7.09 10.66
CA CYS A 116 1.53 -5.75 11.25
C CYS A 116 2.93 -5.14 11.01
N PHE A 117 3.99 -5.95 10.98
CA PHE A 117 5.33 -5.45 10.68
C PHE A 117 5.47 -5.04 9.21
N VAL A 118 4.88 -5.82 8.30
CA VAL A 118 4.84 -5.50 6.87
C VAL A 118 4.05 -4.21 6.65
N GLU A 119 2.94 -4.03 7.35
CA GLU A 119 2.14 -2.79 7.32
C GLU A 119 2.96 -1.57 7.78
N VAL A 120 3.68 -1.68 8.89
CA VAL A 120 4.53 -0.58 9.39
C VAL A 120 5.63 -0.23 8.39
N ALA A 121 6.28 -1.23 7.78
CA ALA A 121 7.26 -0.99 6.73
C ALA A 121 6.62 -0.28 5.52
N GLY A 122 5.44 -0.73 5.09
CA GLY A 122 4.66 -0.08 4.03
C GLY A 122 4.32 1.38 4.37
N ALA A 123 3.92 1.67 5.59
CA ALA A 123 3.62 3.02 6.06
C ALA A 123 4.86 3.94 6.04
N VAL A 124 6.04 3.42 6.36
CA VAL A 124 7.30 4.18 6.27
C VAL A 124 7.61 4.52 4.81
N PHE A 125 7.53 3.54 3.90
CA PHE A 125 7.73 3.81 2.47
C PHE A 125 6.70 4.79 1.92
N PHE A 126 5.44 4.67 2.35
CA PHE A 126 4.39 5.61 1.98
C PHE A 126 4.70 7.04 2.45
N LEU A 127 5.20 7.21 3.67
CA LEU A 127 5.60 8.51 4.18
C LEU A 127 6.77 9.11 3.39
N ILE A 128 7.75 8.30 3.02
CA ILE A 128 8.86 8.74 2.16
C ILE A 128 8.30 9.24 0.83
N THR A 129 7.44 8.46 0.16
CA THR A 129 6.78 8.85 -1.09
C THR A 129 6.03 10.17 -0.96
N ALA A 130 5.32 10.38 0.16
CA ALA A 130 4.60 11.62 0.42
C ALA A 130 5.52 12.85 0.52
N LEU A 131 6.79 12.70 0.91
CA LEU A 131 7.76 13.81 0.92
C LEU A 131 8.27 14.16 -0.50
N TYR A 132 8.31 13.18 -1.41
CA TYR A 132 8.77 13.39 -2.80
C TYR A 132 7.67 13.86 -3.75
N ILE A 133 6.41 13.66 -3.39
CA ILE A 133 5.24 13.92 -4.25
C ILE A 133 5.20 15.35 -4.82
N VAL A 134 5.62 16.35 -4.05
CA VAL A 134 5.61 17.76 -4.48
C VAL A 134 6.60 17.99 -5.62
N ARG A 135 7.79 17.37 -5.53
CA ARG A 135 8.82 17.49 -6.58
C ARG A 135 8.41 16.74 -7.84
N ASP A 136 7.79 15.58 -7.69
CA ASP A 136 7.37 14.80 -8.85
C ASP A 136 6.20 15.46 -9.58
N LYS A 137 5.30 16.12 -8.86
CA LYS A 137 4.27 16.97 -9.47
C LYS A 137 4.86 18.11 -10.29
N GLN A 138 5.85 18.83 -9.76
CA GLN A 138 6.51 19.92 -10.49
C GLN A 138 7.13 19.46 -11.82
N LYS A 139 7.71 18.25 -11.87
CA LYS A 139 8.23 17.67 -13.11
C LYS A 139 7.12 17.35 -14.11
N VAL A 140 6.00 16.83 -13.64
CA VAL A 140 4.82 16.55 -14.46
C VAL A 140 4.24 17.83 -15.05
N ASP A 141 4.07 18.88 -14.23
CA ASP A 141 3.56 20.18 -14.68
C ASP A 141 4.48 20.81 -15.72
N ARG A 142 5.81 20.70 -15.54
CA ARG A 142 6.80 21.15 -16.53
C ARG A 142 6.69 20.40 -17.85
N ALA A 143 6.60 19.07 -17.81
CA ALA A 143 6.46 18.25 -19.00
C ALA A 143 5.16 18.54 -19.77
N ILE A 144 4.07 18.84 -19.05
CA ILE A 144 2.80 19.27 -19.66
C ILE A 144 2.95 20.64 -20.34
N ALA A 145 3.62 21.60 -19.68
CA ALA A 145 3.87 22.92 -20.24
C ALA A 145 4.77 22.88 -21.49
N GLU A 146 5.83 22.06 -21.47
CA GLU A 146 6.72 21.86 -22.62
C GLU A 146 5.98 21.21 -23.81
N ALA A 147 5.15 20.19 -23.55
CA ALA A 147 4.33 19.55 -24.58
C ALA A 147 3.30 20.53 -25.18
N ALA A 148 2.67 21.38 -24.37
CA ALA A 148 1.74 22.41 -24.83
C ALA A 148 2.45 23.48 -25.70
N ALA A 149 3.65 23.91 -25.31
CA ALA A 149 4.45 24.85 -26.09
C ALA A 149 4.82 24.26 -27.48
N GLN A 150 5.20 22.98 -27.52
CA GLN A 150 5.51 22.28 -28.78
C GLN A 150 4.28 22.09 -29.69
N GLN A 151 3.08 21.89 -29.12
CA GLN A 151 1.84 21.83 -29.90
C GLN A 151 1.42 23.19 -30.45
N THR A 152 1.85 24.30 -29.85
CA THR A 152 1.54 25.65 -30.32
C THR A 152 2.47 26.09 -31.46
N GLU A 153 3.63 25.43 -31.64
CA GLU A 153 4.65 25.78 -32.63
C GLU A 153 4.67 25.05 -34.01
N PRO A 154 3.66 24.30 -34.50
CA PRO A 154 3.66 23.88 -35.91
C PRO A 154 2.40 24.33 -36.66
N SER A 155 2.46 25.51 -37.31
CA SER A 155 1.83 25.85 -38.62
C SER A 155 1.70 27.36 -38.89
N HIS A 156 2.71 28.19 -38.60
CA HIS A 156 2.80 29.53 -39.23
C HIS A 156 4.08 29.73 -40.06
N SER A 157 5.12 28.91 -39.86
CA SER A 157 6.36 29.00 -40.66
C SER A 157 6.19 28.49 -42.11
N ASN A 158 5.26 27.58 -42.38
CA ASN A 158 5.00 27.09 -43.74
C ASN A 158 4.02 27.98 -44.54
N ALA A 159 3.16 28.75 -43.88
CA ALA A 159 2.26 29.68 -44.57
C ALA A 159 3.02 30.91 -45.11
N THR A 160 3.99 31.42 -44.35
CA THR A 160 4.80 32.57 -44.78
C THR A 160 5.79 32.21 -45.91
N LYS A 161 6.26 30.96 -45.98
CA LYS A 161 7.14 30.51 -47.08
C LYS A 161 6.42 30.27 -48.40
N VAL A 162 5.13 29.89 -48.36
CA VAL A 162 4.32 29.72 -49.59
C VAL A 162 3.81 31.07 -50.10
N ALA A 163 3.43 32.00 -49.22
CA ALA A 163 3.00 33.35 -49.60
C ALA A 163 4.15 34.27 -50.07
N ALA A 164 5.41 33.94 -49.80
CA ALA A 164 6.59 34.65 -50.29
C ALA A 164 7.18 34.04 -51.58
N ALA A 165 6.54 33.00 -52.12
CA ALA A 165 6.92 32.31 -53.35
C ALA A 165 5.93 32.53 -54.52
N GLU A 166 4.89 33.36 -54.31
CA GLU A 166 4.02 33.96 -55.34
C GLU A 166 4.40 35.42 -55.54
#